data_AF-A0A5K7SAJ1-F1
#
_entry.id   AF-A0A5K7SAJ1-F1
#
_cell.length_a   1.000
_cell.length_b   1.000
_cell.length_c   1.000
_cell.angle_alpha   90.00
_cell.angle_beta   90.00
_cell.angle_gamma   90.00
#
_symmetry.space_group_name_H-M   'P 1'
#
loop_
_entity.id
_entity.type
_entity.pdbx_description
1 polymer ?
#
loop_
_entity_poly.entity_id
_entity_poly.type
_entity_poly.pdbx_seq_one_letter_code
_entity_poly.pdbx_strand_id
1 'polypeptide(L)'
;MLNLRSDIKKIGLFITGIFITTCLFAQTTSNRNSATPDTIAYHKVVLDYQSKLISWITPQSKAYDQFLHQRWNFIKTKVPNSPGPAPRSNYPQYYFYASFVIKDGKMEIKDWMNDVAEKLPNWFESARLYYAYTGDLSVMKIVKDLMDYSLEHGTSPATFAWPNFPYTTTNPGDTEFLGFTRQGHLALHEVQVDHAGDMGLAYYRMYLYSGEKKYLNAALHVANVLAANARIGTADKSVWPYRVIMDSGKITAEYGANWAGCYMLMDNLVRDNLGNVAFYKEALIKARNFILQFPMETGYWTDGHTDTDVNSNTYKSNMSASNTTLCMFDYAELDPNWKVDIPKLIKWTEDNFVFRCAPGEPATQWGANIVGEQDGYLPKMDYQTARYGAECARWYAVSGDKTYKEKAYRSLNWVTYCNTEEGLANESPVSSIDTWWSDCYGECPRMFYQAFAAIPEWAPQGENHILYSEGILKNVAYQSKEVQYTPTNNIGTEFLRLDFKPAKITIEGTAISENRDVHNDTYKLKDLGNGDYSLIVNHKHSGRIVISENKKEPLNK
;
A
#
# COMPACT_ATOMS: atom_id res chain seq x y z
N MET A 1 37.71 -6.73 -84.41
CA MET A 1 37.89 -5.63 -83.44
C MET A 1 36.83 -5.75 -82.36
N LEU A 2 37.28 -5.99 -81.12
CA LEU A 2 36.77 -5.48 -79.83
C LEU A 2 35.24 -5.33 -79.57
N ASN A 3 34.78 -6.18 -78.64
CA ASN A 3 34.20 -5.84 -77.32
C ASN A 3 32.71 -5.43 -77.10
N LEU A 4 32.08 -6.26 -76.24
CA LEU A 4 31.44 -5.97 -74.92
C LEU A 4 29.94 -5.62 -74.77
N ARG A 5 29.32 -6.37 -73.83
CA ARG A 5 28.23 -6.06 -72.86
C ARG A 5 26.77 -6.06 -73.38
N SER A 6 25.74 -6.41 -72.61
CA SER A 6 25.55 -7.09 -71.30
C SER A 6 24.02 -7.29 -71.08
N ASP A 7 23.67 -8.33 -70.32
CA ASP A 7 22.33 -8.77 -69.92
C ASP A 7 21.45 -7.78 -69.12
N ILE A 8 20.12 -7.93 -69.25
CA ILE A 8 19.12 -7.58 -68.22
C ILE A 8 18.14 -8.76 -68.08
N LYS A 9 18.18 -9.47 -66.95
CA LYS A 9 17.18 -10.49 -66.54
C LYS A 9 16.25 -9.92 -65.47
N LYS A 10 14.95 -10.19 -65.62
CA LYS A 10 13.85 -9.85 -64.70
C LYS A 10 13.94 -10.62 -63.39
N ILE A 11 13.76 -9.92 -62.27
CA ILE A 11 13.68 -10.45 -60.90
C ILE A 11 12.20 -10.69 -60.54
N GLY A 12 11.91 -11.89 -60.03
CA GLY A 12 10.64 -12.25 -59.40
C GLY A 12 10.59 -11.80 -57.95
N LEU A 13 9.43 -11.29 -57.52
CA LEU A 13 9.17 -10.77 -56.19
C LEU A 13 8.68 -11.91 -55.27
N PHE A 14 9.47 -12.25 -54.25
CA PHE A 14 9.07 -13.12 -53.14
C PHE A 14 8.57 -12.24 -51.98
N ILE A 15 7.34 -12.46 -51.52
CA ILE A 15 6.79 -11.84 -50.31
C ILE A 15 7.13 -12.74 -49.13
N THR A 16 8.07 -12.31 -48.29
CA THR A 16 8.40 -12.96 -47.02
C THR A 16 7.54 -12.34 -45.91
N GLY A 17 6.69 -13.17 -45.30
CA GLY A 17 5.94 -12.80 -44.09
C GLY A 17 6.89 -12.63 -42.91
N ILE A 18 6.85 -11.46 -42.28
CA ILE A 18 7.58 -11.16 -41.04
C ILE A 18 6.71 -11.65 -39.88
N PHE A 19 7.11 -12.77 -39.27
CA PHE A 19 6.68 -13.11 -37.91
C PHE A 19 7.40 -12.17 -36.94
N ILE A 20 6.67 -11.25 -36.32
CA ILE A 20 7.15 -10.47 -35.18
C ILE A 20 7.11 -11.40 -33.97
N THR A 21 8.23 -12.06 -33.68
CA THR A 21 8.45 -12.73 -32.40
C THR A 21 8.63 -11.64 -31.35
N THR A 22 7.61 -11.39 -30.54
CA THR A 22 7.77 -10.62 -29.30
C THR A 22 8.72 -11.38 -28.38
N CYS A 23 9.98 -10.97 -28.35
CA CYS A 23 10.94 -11.41 -27.34
C CYS A 23 10.43 -10.94 -25.98
N LEU A 24 9.80 -11.86 -25.25
CA LEU A 24 9.82 -11.88 -23.79
C LEU A 24 11.29 -11.83 -23.39
N PHE A 25 11.76 -10.67 -22.92
CA PHE A 25 13.02 -10.60 -22.19
C PHE A 25 12.82 -11.38 -20.89
N ALA A 26 13.14 -12.68 -20.93
CA ALA A 26 13.54 -13.39 -19.74
C ALA A 26 14.67 -12.57 -19.11
N GLN A 27 14.44 -12.08 -17.89
CA GLN A 27 15.43 -11.29 -17.14
C GLN A 27 16.67 -12.15 -16.95
N THR A 28 17.69 -11.93 -17.77
CA THR A 28 19.02 -12.50 -17.55
C THR A 28 19.54 -11.92 -16.24
N THR A 29 19.60 -12.73 -15.18
CA THR A 29 20.07 -12.34 -13.84
C THR A 29 21.52 -11.88 -13.92
N SER A 30 21.75 -10.57 -13.84
CA SER A 30 23.10 -10.01 -13.73
C SER A 30 23.48 -9.96 -12.25
N ASN A 31 24.19 -10.97 -11.77
CA ASN A 31 24.77 -10.99 -10.41
C ASN A 31 26.13 -10.25 -10.37
N ARG A 32 26.23 -9.10 -11.05
CA ARG A 32 27.48 -8.33 -11.04
C ARG A 32 27.54 -7.53 -9.74
N ASN A 33 28.41 -7.98 -8.82
CA ASN A 33 28.79 -7.19 -7.65
C ASN A 33 29.69 -6.04 -8.10
N SER A 34 29.52 -4.86 -7.51
CA SER A 34 30.40 -3.71 -7.76
C SER A 34 31.86 -4.06 -7.42
N ALA A 35 32.80 -3.59 -8.25
CA ALA A 35 34.23 -3.75 -8.00
C ALA A 35 34.75 -2.79 -6.91
N THR A 36 33.99 -1.74 -6.59
CA THR A 36 34.12 -0.93 -5.36
C THR A 36 33.24 -1.56 -4.27
N PRO A 37 33.73 -1.76 -3.03
CA PRO A 37 32.90 -2.24 -1.94
C PRO A 37 31.85 -1.19 -1.56
N ASP A 38 30.70 -1.22 -2.22
CA ASP A 38 29.57 -0.33 -1.93
C ASP A 38 28.44 -1.16 -1.30
N THR A 39 28.03 -0.78 -0.09
CA THR A 39 26.94 -1.41 0.66
C THR A 39 25.78 -0.44 0.82
N ILE A 40 24.54 -0.92 0.70
CA ILE A 40 23.34 -0.18 1.14
C ILE A 40 22.83 -0.92 2.38
N ALA A 41 22.77 -0.22 3.50
CA ALA A 41 22.57 -0.81 4.83
C ALA A 41 23.45 -2.05 5.05
N TYR A 42 22.84 -3.24 5.01
CA TYR A 42 23.46 -4.50 5.40
C TYR A 42 24.05 -5.30 4.22
N HIS A 43 23.76 -4.88 2.98
CA HIS A 43 23.97 -5.72 1.80
C HIS A 43 24.89 -5.08 0.78
N LYS A 44 25.66 -5.91 0.10
CA LYS A 44 26.48 -5.49 -1.04
C LYS A 44 25.58 -5.09 -2.21
N VAL A 45 25.93 -4.00 -2.88
CA VAL A 45 25.23 -3.53 -4.08
C VAL A 45 25.38 -4.54 -5.22
N VAL A 46 24.24 -4.88 -5.83
CA VAL A 46 24.14 -5.76 -7.01
C VAL A 46 23.57 -4.94 -8.17
N LEU A 47 24.25 -5.02 -9.32
CA LEU A 47 23.93 -4.20 -10.49
C LEU A 47 23.58 -5.06 -11.71
N ASP A 48 22.69 -4.54 -12.53
CA ASP A 48 22.42 -5.10 -13.84
C ASP A 48 23.50 -4.77 -14.88
N TYR A 49 23.28 -5.20 -16.13
CA TYR A 49 24.20 -4.95 -17.25
C TYR A 49 24.32 -3.47 -17.65
N GLN A 50 23.39 -2.62 -17.19
CA GLN A 50 23.42 -1.16 -17.36
C GLN A 50 24.01 -0.44 -16.14
N SER A 51 24.58 -1.19 -15.18
CA SER A 51 25.09 -0.65 -13.92
C SER A 51 24.02 0.00 -13.04
N LYS A 52 22.77 -0.46 -13.14
CA LYS A 52 21.65 0.00 -12.31
C LYS A 52 21.26 -1.02 -11.25
N LEU A 53 20.69 -0.54 -10.16
CA LEU A 53 20.34 -1.35 -8.99
C LEU A 53 19.34 -2.46 -9.34
N ILE A 54 19.63 -3.66 -8.84
CA ILE A 54 18.68 -4.76 -8.72
C ILE A 54 18.66 -5.23 -7.26
N SER A 55 17.68 -6.04 -6.87
CA SER A 55 17.60 -6.52 -5.48
C SER A 55 18.86 -7.32 -5.11
N TRP A 56 19.30 -7.21 -3.86
CA TRP A 56 20.32 -8.12 -3.32
C TRP A 56 19.78 -9.54 -3.11
N ILE A 57 18.45 -9.70 -3.02
CA ILE A 57 17.79 -10.98 -2.77
C ILE A 57 17.86 -11.83 -4.03
N THR A 58 18.25 -13.10 -3.88
CA THR A 58 18.34 -14.06 -4.98
C THR A 58 17.49 -15.32 -4.73
N PRO A 59 16.94 -15.95 -5.78
CA PRO A 59 16.96 -15.52 -7.18
C PRO A 59 16.09 -14.27 -7.41
N GLN A 60 16.42 -13.46 -8.42
CA GLN A 60 15.72 -12.19 -8.73
C GLN A 60 14.21 -12.41 -8.97
N SER A 61 13.83 -13.56 -9.53
CA SER A 61 12.43 -13.93 -9.76
C SER A 61 11.60 -14.13 -8.49
N LYS A 62 12.23 -14.15 -7.31
CA LYS A 62 11.58 -14.28 -6.00
C LYS A 62 11.93 -13.14 -5.04
N ALA A 63 12.61 -12.10 -5.50
CA ALA A 63 13.15 -11.07 -4.61
C ALA A 63 12.06 -10.37 -3.79
N TYR A 64 10.97 -9.92 -4.44
CA TYR A 64 9.88 -9.21 -3.76
C TYR A 64 9.02 -10.13 -2.90
N ASP A 65 8.82 -11.37 -3.32
CA ASP A 65 8.18 -12.41 -2.52
C ASP A 65 8.94 -12.65 -1.21
N GLN A 66 10.24 -12.90 -1.30
CA GLN A 66 11.08 -13.13 -0.14
C GLN A 66 11.16 -11.90 0.78
N PHE A 67 11.21 -10.69 0.23
CA PHE A 67 11.11 -9.45 1.01
C PHE A 67 9.83 -9.40 1.86
N LEU A 68 8.67 -9.70 1.26
CA LEU A 68 7.39 -9.72 1.96
C LEU A 68 7.36 -10.79 3.07
N HIS A 69 7.88 -11.98 2.78
CA HIS A 69 8.02 -13.05 3.77
C HIS A 69 8.96 -12.65 4.92
N GLN A 70 10.09 -12.00 4.63
CA GLN A 70 11.05 -11.55 5.64
C GLN A 70 10.40 -10.58 6.62
N ARG A 71 9.71 -9.53 6.14
CA ARG A 71 9.06 -8.52 7.00
C ARG A 71 8.02 -9.15 7.93
N TRP A 72 7.14 -10.03 7.41
CA TRP A 72 6.15 -10.70 8.25
C TRP A 72 6.75 -11.76 9.18
N ASN A 73 7.77 -12.48 8.76
CA ASN A 73 8.46 -13.45 9.62
C ASN A 73 9.15 -12.76 10.80
N PHE A 74 9.70 -11.55 10.59
CA PHE A 74 10.24 -10.74 11.67
C PHE A 74 9.17 -10.41 12.72
N ILE A 75 8.02 -9.87 12.28
CA ILE A 75 6.88 -9.55 13.17
C ILE A 75 6.40 -10.79 13.94
N LYS A 76 6.28 -11.93 13.27
CA LYS A 76 5.77 -13.17 13.88
C LYS A 76 6.73 -13.81 14.89
N THR A 77 8.04 -13.63 14.73
CA THR A 77 9.02 -14.50 15.42
C THR A 77 10.16 -13.79 16.12
N LYS A 78 10.40 -12.51 15.84
CA LYS A 78 11.60 -11.79 16.30
C LYS A 78 11.32 -10.57 17.16
N VAL A 79 10.11 -10.00 17.10
CA VAL A 79 9.78 -8.83 17.92
C VAL A 79 9.76 -9.23 19.40
N PRO A 80 10.61 -8.62 20.23
CA PRO A 80 10.60 -8.87 21.66
C PRO A 80 9.34 -8.29 22.32
N ASN A 81 9.02 -8.81 23.51
CA ASN A 81 8.00 -8.18 24.35
C ASN A 81 8.44 -6.79 24.82
N SER A 82 7.45 -5.98 25.15
CA SER A 82 7.62 -4.63 25.65
C SER A 82 8.37 -4.62 26.99
N PRO A 83 9.28 -3.66 27.23
CA PRO A 83 9.96 -3.53 28.51
C PRO A 83 9.01 -3.07 29.63
N GLY A 84 9.34 -3.39 30.89
CA GLY A 84 8.58 -2.98 32.08
C GLY A 84 7.70 -4.07 32.70
N PRO A 85 6.85 -3.72 33.68
CA PRO A 85 6.01 -4.70 34.36
C PRO A 85 4.79 -5.11 33.53
N ALA A 86 4.15 -6.21 33.93
CA ALA A 86 2.83 -6.58 33.41
C ALA A 86 1.78 -5.49 33.75
N PRO A 87 0.75 -5.30 32.91
CA PRO A 87 0.41 -6.10 31.74
C PRO A 87 1.28 -5.80 30.50
N ARG A 88 2.03 -4.68 30.49
CA ARG A 88 2.78 -4.21 29.32
C ARG A 88 3.74 -5.26 28.75
N SER A 89 4.54 -5.90 29.61
CA SER A 89 5.52 -6.92 29.18
C SER A 89 4.94 -8.23 28.68
N ASN A 90 3.61 -8.38 28.68
CA ASN A 90 2.94 -9.51 28.05
C ASN A 90 2.69 -9.30 26.56
N TYR A 91 2.92 -8.09 26.02
CA TYR A 91 2.68 -7.76 24.62
C TYR A 91 3.98 -7.44 23.87
N PRO A 92 4.05 -7.74 22.56
CA PRO A 92 5.14 -7.29 21.69
C PRO A 92 5.34 -5.76 21.73
N GLN A 93 6.56 -5.30 21.49
CA GLN A 93 6.91 -3.87 21.53
C GLN A 93 6.03 -2.98 20.65
N TYR A 94 5.60 -3.46 19.49
CA TYR A 94 4.75 -2.69 18.58
C TYR A 94 3.37 -2.32 19.16
N TYR A 95 2.93 -2.89 20.29
CA TYR A 95 1.68 -2.45 20.94
C TYR A 95 1.80 -1.05 21.56
N PHE A 96 2.99 -0.69 22.06
CA PHE A 96 3.15 0.45 22.98
C PHE A 96 4.24 1.44 22.57
N TYR A 97 4.94 1.19 21.47
CA TYR A 97 6.02 2.03 20.97
C TYR A 97 5.89 2.20 19.46
N ALA A 98 6.28 3.37 18.94
CA ALA A 98 6.28 3.68 17.52
C ALA A 98 7.56 3.20 16.81
N SER A 99 8.71 3.30 17.47
CA SER A 99 9.99 3.04 16.84
C SER A 99 11.03 2.37 17.75
N PHE A 100 12.08 1.86 17.11
CA PHE A 100 13.23 1.24 17.76
C PHE A 100 14.53 1.61 17.04
N VAL A 101 15.65 1.39 17.73
CA VAL A 101 17.00 1.43 17.16
C VAL A 101 17.73 0.13 17.46
N ILE A 102 18.75 -0.17 16.67
CA ILE A 102 19.69 -1.26 16.94
C ILE A 102 20.95 -0.67 17.55
N LYS A 103 21.22 -1.02 18.81
CA LYS A 103 22.40 -0.62 19.55
C LYS A 103 23.11 -1.84 20.11
N ASP A 104 24.41 -1.97 19.80
CA ASP A 104 25.23 -3.11 20.23
C ASP A 104 24.60 -4.48 19.91
N GLY A 105 23.95 -4.58 18.74
CA GLY A 105 23.25 -5.79 18.28
C GLY A 105 21.92 -6.10 18.99
N LYS A 106 21.40 -5.17 19.79
CA LYS A 106 20.11 -5.30 20.49
C LYS A 106 19.12 -4.26 20.02
N MET A 107 17.85 -4.67 19.96
CA MET A 107 16.72 -3.77 19.71
C MET A 107 16.37 -3.01 20.99
N GLU A 108 16.43 -1.69 20.92
CA GLU A 108 16.03 -0.78 22.00
C GLU A 108 14.86 0.09 21.51
N ILE A 109 13.76 0.13 22.26
CA ILE A 109 12.64 1.03 21.95
C ILE A 109 13.05 2.48 22.18
N LYS A 110 12.44 3.38 21.43
CA LYS A 110 12.62 4.82 21.61
C LYS A 110 11.51 5.39 22.47
N ASP A 111 11.89 6.27 23.40
CA ASP A 111 10.98 6.99 24.29
C ASP A 111 10.41 8.23 23.56
N TRP A 112 9.79 8.00 22.40
CA TRP A 112 9.15 9.03 21.58
C TRP A 112 7.65 9.05 21.78
N MET A 113 6.89 8.27 21.01
CA MET A 113 5.45 8.09 21.14
C MET A 113 5.02 6.65 20.80
N ASN A 114 3.71 6.40 20.82
CA ASN A 114 3.06 5.28 20.16
C ASN A 114 2.07 5.82 19.10
N ASP A 115 2.35 5.52 17.85
CA ASP A 115 1.73 5.97 16.59
C ASP A 115 0.51 5.12 16.19
N VAL A 116 -0.45 4.97 17.10
CA VAL A 116 -1.52 3.95 16.99
C VAL A 116 -2.26 3.99 15.64
N ALA A 117 -2.64 5.18 15.17
CA ALA A 117 -3.46 5.34 13.97
C ALA A 117 -2.69 5.37 12.64
N GLU A 118 -1.37 5.48 12.65
CA GLU A 118 -0.56 5.17 11.45
C GLU A 118 -0.29 3.69 11.37
N LYS A 119 0.08 3.08 12.51
CA LYS A 119 0.44 1.67 12.58
C LYS A 119 -0.73 0.74 12.27
N LEU A 120 -1.85 0.87 12.97
CA LEU A 120 -2.92 -0.12 12.91
C LEU A 120 -3.59 -0.21 11.51
N PRO A 121 -3.96 0.89 10.83
CA PRO A 121 -4.52 0.81 9.48
C PRO A 121 -3.53 0.27 8.44
N ASN A 122 -2.26 0.71 8.48
CA ASN A 122 -1.24 0.22 7.56
C ASN A 122 -0.91 -1.26 7.77
N TRP A 123 -0.84 -1.70 9.03
CA TRP A 123 -0.63 -3.11 9.36
C TRP A 123 -1.82 -3.97 8.93
N PHE A 124 -3.05 -3.51 9.18
CA PHE A 124 -4.24 -4.21 8.70
C PHE A 124 -4.20 -4.37 7.18
N GLU A 125 -3.85 -3.32 6.44
CA GLU A 125 -3.77 -3.39 5.00
C GLU A 125 -2.69 -4.38 4.52
N SER A 126 -1.49 -4.28 5.08
CA SER A 126 -0.39 -5.21 4.81
C SER A 126 -0.80 -6.66 5.09
N ALA A 127 -1.51 -6.89 6.19
CA ALA A 127 -1.94 -8.21 6.62
C ALA A 127 -3.00 -8.78 5.68
N ARG A 128 -4.02 -8.01 5.28
CA ARG A 128 -5.05 -8.52 4.36
C ARG A 128 -4.48 -8.87 2.99
N LEU A 129 -3.50 -8.11 2.51
CA LEU A 129 -2.87 -8.33 1.22
C LEU A 129 -1.93 -9.54 1.30
N TYR A 130 -1.17 -9.68 2.38
CA TYR A 130 -0.34 -10.86 2.61
C TYR A 130 -1.19 -12.13 2.81
N TYR A 131 -2.31 -12.03 3.52
CA TYR A 131 -3.27 -13.13 3.64
C TYR A 131 -3.86 -13.52 2.29
N ALA A 132 -4.28 -12.55 1.47
CA ALA A 132 -4.73 -12.82 0.11
C ALA A 132 -3.62 -13.51 -0.70
N TYR A 133 -2.39 -13.01 -0.62
CA TYR A 133 -1.25 -13.50 -1.38
C TYR A 133 -0.78 -14.91 -0.97
N THR A 134 -0.80 -15.24 0.33
CA THR A 134 -0.21 -16.49 0.87
C THR A 134 -1.21 -17.49 1.43
N GLY A 135 -2.41 -17.04 1.83
CA GLY A 135 -3.33 -17.79 2.67
C GLY A 135 -2.96 -17.84 4.16
N ASP A 136 -1.90 -17.15 4.61
CA ASP A 136 -1.46 -17.15 6.01
C ASP A 136 -2.44 -16.36 6.90
N LEU A 137 -3.25 -17.09 7.67
CA LEU A 137 -4.22 -16.50 8.61
C LEU A 137 -3.57 -15.86 9.84
N SER A 138 -2.30 -16.19 10.16
CA SER A 138 -1.66 -15.71 11.39
C SER A 138 -1.45 -14.20 11.39
N VAL A 139 -1.20 -13.58 10.24
CA VAL A 139 -1.01 -12.12 10.14
C VAL A 139 -2.33 -11.38 10.41
N MET A 140 -3.46 -11.93 9.95
CA MET A 140 -4.78 -11.37 10.25
C MET A 140 -5.11 -11.48 11.73
N LYS A 141 -4.68 -12.56 12.40
CA LYS A 141 -4.83 -12.70 13.84
C LYS A 141 -4.06 -11.61 14.59
N ILE A 142 -2.79 -11.36 14.22
CA ILE A 142 -1.94 -10.35 14.86
C ILE A 142 -2.59 -8.97 14.82
N VAL A 143 -3.02 -8.52 13.64
CA VAL A 143 -3.63 -7.19 13.49
C VAL A 143 -4.99 -7.10 14.16
N LYS A 144 -5.74 -8.21 14.21
CA LYS A 144 -7.00 -8.28 14.96
C LYS A 144 -6.79 -8.14 16.47
N ASP A 145 -5.80 -8.83 17.03
CA ASP A 145 -5.48 -8.72 18.45
C ASP A 145 -5.06 -7.28 18.82
N LEU A 146 -4.26 -6.63 17.96
CA LEU A 146 -3.86 -5.22 18.13
C LEU A 146 -5.08 -4.27 18.04
N MET A 147 -5.98 -4.53 17.11
CA MET A 147 -7.22 -3.75 16.94
C MET A 147 -8.19 -3.93 18.10
N ASP A 148 -8.30 -5.14 18.65
CA ASP A 148 -9.10 -5.41 19.85
C ASP A 148 -8.56 -4.63 21.05
N TYR A 149 -7.23 -4.62 21.22
CA TYR A 149 -6.59 -3.83 22.27
C TYR A 149 -6.85 -2.32 22.10
N SER A 150 -6.68 -1.80 20.89
CA SER A 150 -6.91 -0.38 20.60
C SER A 150 -8.37 0.03 20.82
N LEU A 151 -9.34 -0.83 20.52
CA LEU A 151 -10.75 -0.53 20.79
C LEU A 151 -11.05 -0.46 22.30
N GLU A 152 -10.49 -1.38 23.08
CA GLU A 152 -10.69 -1.46 24.53
C GLU A 152 -10.01 -0.30 25.27
N HIS A 153 -8.79 0.06 24.85
CA HIS A 153 -7.92 0.99 25.59
C HIS A 153 -7.73 2.35 24.90
N GLY A 154 -8.35 2.60 23.75
CA GLY A 154 -8.08 3.76 22.91
C GLY A 154 -9.30 4.35 22.21
N THR A 155 -10.45 4.33 22.87
CA THR A 155 -11.69 4.94 22.38
C THR A 155 -12.17 6.03 23.35
N SER A 156 -12.53 7.21 22.83
CA SER A 156 -13.01 8.31 23.67
C SER A 156 -14.35 8.00 24.34
N PRO A 157 -14.61 8.50 25.56
CA PRO A 157 -15.90 8.37 26.22
C PRO A 157 -17.06 8.96 25.41
N ALA A 158 -18.25 8.35 25.52
CA ALA A 158 -19.45 8.82 24.83
C ALA A 158 -19.92 10.24 25.25
N THR A 159 -19.39 10.79 26.34
CA THR A 159 -19.68 12.14 26.84
C THR A 159 -18.79 13.23 26.23
N PHE A 160 -17.76 12.86 25.46
CA PHE A 160 -16.86 13.80 24.82
C PHE A 160 -17.56 14.52 23.65
N ALA A 161 -17.05 15.71 23.27
CA ALA A 161 -17.51 16.40 22.08
C ALA A 161 -17.26 15.60 20.78
N TRP A 162 -16.21 14.76 20.78
CA TRP A 162 -15.93 13.74 19.77
C TRP A 162 -16.12 12.35 20.40
N PRO A 163 -17.36 11.84 20.51
CA PRO A 163 -17.68 10.65 21.30
C PRO A 163 -17.39 9.35 20.56
N ASN A 164 -16.87 8.33 21.28
CA ASN A 164 -16.54 7.01 20.74
C ASN A 164 -15.62 7.08 19.51
N PHE A 165 -14.71 8.05 19.51
CA PHE A 165 -13.75 8.32 18.46
C PHE A 165 -12.39 7.76 18.88
N PRO A 166 -11.61 7.12 17.98
CA PRO A 166 -10.38 6.46 18.37
C PRO A 166 -9.26 7.48 18.61
N TYR A 167 -8.42 7.21 19.61
CA TYR A 167 -7.17 7.94 19.80
C TYR A 167 -6.15 7.53 18.77
N THR A 168 -5.43 8.52 18.24
CA THR A 168 -4.44 8.31 17.18
C THR A 168 -3.02 8.15 17.70
N THR A 169 -2.77 8.64 18.91
CA THR A 169 -1.47 8.59 19.56
C THR A 169 -1.58 8.27 21.04
N THR A 170 -0.48 7.81 21.62
CA THR A 170 -0.28 7.82 23.07
C THR A 170 1.21 8.01 23.42
N ASN A 171 1.50 8.26 24.69
CA ASN A 171 2.88 8.26 25.17
C ASN A 171 3.52 6.87 25.04
N PRO A 172 4.85 6.80 24.85
CA PRO A 172 5.55 5.55 24.68
C PRO A 172 5.44 4.72 25.97
N GLY A 173 4.98 3.48 25.85
CA GLY A 173 4.80 2.56 26.95
C GLY A 173 3.50 2.73 27.75
N ASP A 174 2.62 3.66 27.41
CA ASP A 174 1.30 3.76 28.05
C ASP A 174 0.37 2.64 27.53
N THR A 175 -0.39 2.04 28.44
CA THR A 175 -1.35 0.96 28.13
C THR A 175 -2.75 1.48 27.85
N GLU A 176 -3.05 2.71 28.26
CA GLU A 176 -4.26 3.44 27.88
C GLU A 176 -3.87 4.51 26.87
N PHE A 177 -4.62 4.62 25.77
CA PHE A 177 -4.29 5.53 24.68
C PHE A 177 -5.06 6.82 24.88
N LEU A 178 -4.35 7.87 25.30
CA LEU A 178 -4.96 9.14 25.72
C LEU A 178 -4.37 10.38 25.03
N GLY A 179 -3.59 10.19 23.97
CA GLY A 179 -2.85 11.25 23.28
C GLY A 179 -1.38 11.34 23.71
N PHE A 180 -0.57 12.01 22.90
CA PHE A 180 0.88 12.11 23.08
C PHE A 180 1.28 13.42 23.80
N THR A 181 1.42 13.36 25.12
CA THR A 181 1.57 14.54 25.99
C THR A 181 2.98 14.75 26.54
N ARG A 182 3.78 13.69 26.70
CA ARG A 182 5.06 13.72 27.43
C ARG A 182 6.11 14.62 26.79
N GLN A 183 6.10 14.76 25.47
CA GLN A 183 7.09 15.59 24.73
C GLN A 183 6.58 17.01 24.44
N GLY A 184 5.36 17.36 24.87
CA GLY A 184 4.80 18.70 24.67
C GLY A 184 4.42 19.06 23.23
N HIS A 185 4.50 18.10 22.29
CA HIS A 185 4.06 18.27 20.91
C HIS A 185 2.53 18.32 20.80
N LEU A 186 1.82 17.50 21.58
CA LEU A 186 0.36 17.42 21.56
C LEU A 186 -0.23 17.49 22.98
N ALA A 187 -1.54 17.72 23.04
CA ALA A 187 -2.31 17.82 24.28
C ALA A 187 -3.00 16.50 24.66
N LEU A 188 -3.41 16.40 25.93
CA LEU A 188 -4.25 15.30 26.39
C LEU A 188 -5.56 15.31 25.58
N HIS A 189 -6.01 14.14 25.15
CA HIS A 189 -7.20 13.99 24.31
C HIS A 189 -7.12 14.63 22.92
N GLU A 190 -5.95 15.10 22.50
CA GLU A 190 -5.75 15.57 21.12
C GLU A 190 -5.63 14.39 20.14
N VAL A 191 -6.28 14.53 18.98
CA VAL A 191 -6.33 13.51 17.93
C VAL A 191 -6.10 14.13 16.56
N GLN A 192 -5.46 13.39 15.65
CA GLN A 192 -5.40 13.68 14.21
C GLN A 192 -6.65 13.11 13.52
N VAL A 193 -7.54 13.96 13.03
CA VAL A 193 -8.88 13.53 12.57
C VAL A 193 -8.81 12.65 11.31
N ASP A 194 -7.86 12.93 10.42
CA ASP A 194 -7.58 12.14 9.21
C ASP A 194 -7.22 10.69 9.55
N HIS A 195 -6.27 10.50 10.45
CA HIS A 195 -5.78 9.20 10.89
C HIS A 195 -6.84 8.41 11.68
N ALA A 196 -7.68 9.10 12.46
CA ALA A 196 -8.83 8.47 13.08
C ALA A 196 -9.85 7.96 12.04
N GLY A 197 -9.95 8.63 10.88
CA GLY A 197 -10.69 8.14 9.73
C GLY A 197 -10.11 6.88 9.11
N ASP A 198 -8.78 6.79 8.98
CA ASP A 198 -8.07 5.57 8.57
C ASP A 198 -8.34 4.40 9.53
N MET A 199 -8.38 4.66 10.84
CA MET A 199 -8.81 3.66 11.83
C MET A 199 -10.26 3.22 11.61
N GLY A 200 -11.18 4.15 11.36
CA GLY A 200 -12.57 3.81 11.03
C GLY A 200 -12.69 2.91 9.80
N LEU A 201 -11.91 3.17 8.75
CA LEU A 201 -11.82 2.31 7.57
C LEU A 201 -11.28 0.92 7.93
N ALA A 202 -10.23 0.84 8.74
CA ALA A 202 -9.67 -0.42 9.20
C ALA A 202 -10.68 -1.23 10.03
N TYR A 203 -11.46 -0.58 10.91
CA TYR A 203 -12.55 -1.22 11.64
C TYR A 203 -13.61 -1.77 10.69
N TYR A 204 -14.03 -1.00 9.68
CA TYR A 204 -15.01 -1.47 8.70
C TYR A 204 -14.51 -2.71 7.95
N ARG A 205 -13.25 -2.67 7.50
CA ARG A 205 -12.63 -3.78 6.79
C ARG A 205 -12.43 -5.01 7.68
N MET A 206 -12.12 -4.82 8.97
CA MET A 206 -12.08 -5.92 9.94
C MET A 206 -13.47 -6.53 10.16
N TYR A 207 -14.54 -5.74 10.16
CA TYR A 207 -15.90 -6.26 10.16
C TYR A 207 -16.17 -7.14 8.94
N LEU A 208 -15.79 -6.68 7.74
CA LEU A 208 -15.96 -7.49 6.52
C LEU A 208 -15.22 -8.83 6.61
N TYR A 209 -13.99 -8.83 7.16
CA TYR A 209 -13.21 -10.05 7.36
C TYR A 209 -13.83 -10.97 8.43
N SER A 210 -14.03 -10.47 9.65
CA SER A 210 -14.38 -11.25 10.83
C SER A 210 -15.88 -11.54 10.98
N GLY A 211 -16.73 -10.64 10.51
CA GLY A 211 -18.18 -10.62 10.79
C GLY A 211 -18.53 -10.11 12.19
N GLU A 212 -17.56 -9.70 13.02
CA GLU A 212 -17.83 -9.24 14.39
C GLU A 212 -18.40 -7.82 14.40
N LYS A 213 -19.62 -7.66 14.93
CA LYS A 213 -20.34 -6.38 14.93
C LYS A 213 -19.66 -5.25 15.71
N LYS A 214 -18.77 -5.57 16.65
CA LYS A 214 -18.04 -4.53 17.43
C LYS A 214 -17.21 -3.61 16.52
N TYR A 215 -16.60 -4.17 15.47
CA TYR A 215 -15.83 -3.37 14.50
C TYR A 215 -16.75 -2.53 13.60
N LEU A 216 -17.91 -3.08 13.19
CA LEU A 216 -18.89 -2.29 12.44
C LEU A 216 -19.40 -1.11 13.28
N ASN A 217 -19.72 -1.35 14.55
CA ASN A 217 -20.17 -0.30 15.46
C ASN A 217 -19.11 0.79 15.60
N ALA A 218 -17.83 0.42 15.80
CA ALA A 218 -16.72 1.37 15.87
C ALA A 218 -16.57 2.18 14.58
N ALA A 219 -16.61 1.53 13.41
CA ALA A 219 -16.57 2.22 12.11
C ALA A 219 -17.73 3.21 11.92
N LEU A 220 -18.96 2.82 12.32
CA LEU A 220 -20.13 3.68 12.26
C LEU A 220 -20.03 4.87 13.23
N HIS A 221 -19.46 4.68 14.42
CA HIS A 221 -19.20 5.79 15.34
C HIS A 221 -18.23 6.81 14.72
N VAL A 222 -17.11 6.35 14.14
CA VAL A 222 -16.17 7.22 13.42
C VAL A 222 -16.86 7.96 12.28
N ALA A 223 -17.58 7.25 11.41
CA ALA A 223 -18.28 7.87 10.28
C ALA A 223 -19.35 8.89 10.70
N ASN A 224 -20.08 8.63 11.78
CA ASN A 224 -21.06 9.57 12.34
C ASN A 224 -20.40 10.84 12.86
N VAL A 225 -19.28 10.73 13.58
CA VAL A 225 -18.54 11.88 14.11
C VAL A 225 -17.92 12.69 12.97
N LEU A 226 -17.33 12.03 11.97
CA LEU A 226 -16.82 12.69 10.77
C LEU A 226 -17.93 13.43 10.04
N ALA A 227 -19.06 12.78 9.74
CA ALA A 227 -20.15 13.42 9.03
C ALA A 227 -20.74 14.62 9.82
N ALA A 228 -20.83 14.52 11.15
CA ALA A 228 -21.27 15.60 12.05
C ALA A 228 -20.37 16.84 12.00
N ASN A 229 -19.06 16.64 11.79
CA ASN A 229 -18.08 17.72 11.80
C ASN A 229 -17.61 18.14 10.40
N ALA A 230 -18.18 17.55 9.33
CA ALA A 230 -17.82 17.89 7.96
C ALA A 230 -18.33 19.28 7.57
N ARG A 231 -17.41 20.22 7.35
CA ARG A 231 -17.68 21.58 6.89
C ARG A 231 -17.32 21.76 5.41
N ILE A 232 -17.76 22.87 4.82
CA ILE A 232 -17.26 23.29 3.51
C ILE A 232 -15.83 23.78 3.72
N GLY A 233 -14.87 23.17 3.03
CA GLY A 233 -13.47 23.55 3.12
C GLY A 233 -13.15 24.85 2.36
N THR A 234 -12.08 25.51 2.78
CA THR A 234 -11.48 26.72 2.19
C THR A 234 -9.97 26.50 2.04
N ALA A 235 -9.26 27.50 1.48
CA ALA A 235 -7.80 27.43 1.32
C ALA A 235 -7.01 27.36 2.64
N ASP A 236 -7.63 27.71 3.76
CA ASP A 236 -7.04 27.76 5.10
C ASP A 236 -7.75 26.87 6.12
N LYS A 237 -8.86 26.22 5.75
CA LYS A 237 -9.65 25.34 6.62
C LYS A 237 -10.10 24.11 5.87
N SER A 238 -9.65 22.92 6.27
CA SER A 238 -10.05 21.68 5.59
C SER A 238 -11.48 21.25 5.90
N VAL A 239 -12.00 20.29 5.14
CA VAL A 239 -13.34 19.70 5.32
C VAL A 239 -13.59 19.22 6.76
N TRP A 240 -12.54 18.78 7.44
CA TRP A 240 -12.50 18.57 8.88
C TRP A 240 -11.31 19.34 9.46
N PRO A 241 -11.34 19.80 10.72
CA PRO A 241 -10.11 20.22 11.38
C PRO A 241 -9.07 19.11 11.36
N TYR A 242 -7.80 19.44 11.17
CA TYR A 242 -6.73 18.44 11.19
C TYR A 242 -6.56 17.84 12.59
N ARG A 243 -6.53 18.70 13.63
CA ARG A 243 -6.45 18.26 15.03
C ARG A 243 -7.50 18.89 15.92
N VAL A 244 -7.99 18.08 16.86
CA VAL A 244 -8.98 18.46 17.85
C VAL A 244 -8.67 17.84 19.21
N ILE A 245 -8.96 18.56 20.29
CA ILE A 245 -9.04 17.99 21.63
C ILE A 245 -10.46 17.42 21.81
N MET A 246 -10.56 16.10 21.89
CA MET A 246 -11.83 15.38 21.74
C MET A 246 -12.85 15.67 22.85
N ASP A 247 -12.41 15.95 24.08
CA ASP A 247 -13.32 16.18 25.22
C ASP A 247 -14.16 17.46 25.06
N SER A 248 -13.52 18.51 24.58
CA SER A 248 -14.03 19.87 24.47
C SER A 248 -14.39 20.26 23.03
N GLY A 249 -13.89 19.52 22.04
CA GLY A 249 -14.03 19.82 20.62
C GLY A 249 -13.16 21.00 20.17
N LYS A 250 -12.22 21.44 21.01
CA LYS A 250 -11.32 22.55 20.68
C LYS A 250 -10.43 22.16 19.50
N ILE A 251 -10.53 22.92 18.41
CA ILE A 251 -9.65 22.78 17.25
C ILE A 251 -8.27 23.35 17.59
N THR A 252 -7.22 22.59 17.30
CA THR A 252 -5.81 22.94 17.53
C THR A 252 -5.02 23.06 16.23
N ALA A 253 -5.49 22.43 15.15
CA ALA A 253 -5.02 22.66 13.78
C ALA A 253 -6.20 22.64 12.79
N GLU A 254 -6.31 23.67 11.97
CA GLU A 254 -7.48 23.91 11.11
C GLU A 254 -7.41 23.22 9.74
N TYR A 255 -6.20 22.95 9.25
CA TYR A 255 -5.95 22.48 7.89
C TYR A 255 -5.16 21.18 7.87
N GLY A 256 -5.69 20.19 7.15
CA GLY A 256 -5.05 18.93 6.78
C GLY A 256 -5.51 18.49 5.39
N ALA A 257 -4.86 17.49 4.80
CA ALA A 257 -5.08 17.04 3.42
C ALA A 257 -5.08 15.51 3.25
N ASN A 258 -4.76 14.71 4.28
CA ASN A 258 -4.77 13.24 4.22
C ASN A 258 -6.19 12.65 4.36
N TRP A 259 -7.13 13.06 3.51
CA TRP A 259 -8.56 12.70 3.68
C TRP A 259 -9.00 11.44 2.92
N ALA A 260 -8.07 10.73 2.26
CA ALA A 260 -8.37 9.54 1.47
C ALA A 260 -9.03 8.43 2.30
N GLY A 261 -8.53 8.18 3.52
CA GLY A 261 -9.12 7.21 4.45
C GLY A 261 -10.55 7.53 4.86
N CYS A 262 -10.79 8.80 5.24
CA CYS A 262 -12.11 9.32 5.58
C CYS A 262 -13.09 9.16 4.40
N TYR A 263 -12.64 9.49 3.19
CA TYR A 263 -13.43 9.33 1.97
C TYR A 263 -13.76 7.85 1.73
N MET A 264 -12.76 6.97 1.76
CA MET A 264 -12.95 5.54 1.52
C MET A 264 -13.87 4.90 2.56
N LEU A 265 -13.77 5.25 3.84
CA LEU A 265 -14.67 4.75 4.89
C LEU A 265 -16.14 5.06 4.55
N MET A 266 -16.46 6.34 4.34
CA MET A 266 -17.82 6.76 4.10
C MET A 266 -18.35 6.24 2.76
N ASP A 267 -17.51 6.19 1.72
CA ASP A 267 -17.91 5.70 0.40
C ASP A 267 -18.25 4.20 0.46
N ASN A 268 -17.45 3.39 1.15
CA ASN A 268 -17.75 1.98 1.36
C ASN A 268 -19.05 1.78 2.16
N LEU A 269 -19.25 2.52 3.25
CA LEU A 269 -20.50 2.47 4.03
C LEU A 269 -21.73 2.87 3.20
N VAL A 270 -21.58 3.85 2.32
CA VAL A 270 -22.64 4.29 1.38
C VAL A 270 -22.95 3.20 0.35
N ARG A 271 -21.92 2.58 -0.25
CA ARG A 271 -22.09 1.48 -1.23
C ARG A 271 -22.82 0.29 -0.62
N ASP A 272 -22.51 -0.03 0.63
CA ASP A 272 -23.10 -1.16 1.34
C ASP A 272 -24.38 -0.80 2.11
N ASN A 273 -24.84 0.44 1.99
CA ASN A 273 -26.07 0.96 2.61
C ASN A 273 -26.10 0.77 4.14
N LEU A 274 -24.99 1.10 4.80
CA LEU A 274 -24.79 0.97 6.24
C LEU A 274 -24.73 2.35 6.91
N GLY A 275 -25.37 2.48 8.07
CA GLY A 275 -25.38 3.71 8.87
C GLY A 275 -26.23 4.84 8.27
N ASN A 276 -25.83 6.08 8.53
CA ASN A 276 -26.54 7.28 8.05
C ASN A 276 -26.09 7.67 6.63
N VAL A 277 -26.50 6.87 5.65
CA VAL A 277 -26.07 6.97 4.24
C VAL A 277 -26.27 8.37 3.65
N ALA A 278 -27.39 9.04 3.94
CA ALA A 278 -27.63 10.40 3.44
C ALA A 278 -26.58 11.38 3.98
N PHE A 279 -26.27 11.27 5.27
CA PHE A 279 -25.30 12.15 5.92
C PHE A 279 -23.87 11.89 5.46
N TYR A 280 -23.51 10.62 5.27
CA TYR A 280 -22.20 10.23 4.74
C TYR A 280 -22.00 10.74 3.31
N LYS A 281 -23.04 10.71 2.46
CA LYS A 281 -22.99 11.28 1.10
C LYS A 281 -22.72 12.79 1.11
N GLU A 282 -23.34 13.54 2.01
CA GLU A 282 -23.09 14.98 2.15
C GLU A 282 -21.63 15.27 2.52
N ALA A 283 -21.08 14.50 3.47
CA ALA A 283 -19.69 14.61 3.90
C ALA A 283 -18.70 14.21 2.77
N LEU A 284 -18.99 13.16 2.01
CA LEU A 284 -18.20 12.74 0.84
C LEU A 284 -18.12 13.84 -0.22
N ILE A 285 -19.24 14.50 -0.53
CA ILE A 285 -19.26 15.60 -1.50
C ILE A 285 -18.35 16.75 -1.01
N LYS A 286 -18.42 17.11 0.27
CA LYS A 286 -17.56 18.14 0.85
C LYS A 286 -16.09 17.75 0.80
N ALA A 287 -15.75 16.50 1.15
CA ALA A 287 -14.38 16.00 1.14
C ALA A 287 -13.79 15.98 -0.27
N ARG A 288 -14.53 15.42 -1.24
CA ARG A 288 -14.14 15.42 -2.65
C ARG A 288 -13.92 16.82 -3.18
N ASN A 289 -14.87 17.73 -2.94
CA ASN A 289 -14.74 19.12 -3.39
C ASN A 289 -13.52 19.80 -2.76
N PHE A 290 -13.27 19.59 -1.47
CA PHE A 290 -12.09 20.14 -0.80
C PHE A 290 -10.80 19.62 -1.43
N ILE A 291 -10.63 18.30 -1.57
CA ILE A 291 -9.42 17.68 -2.14
C ILE A 291 -9.14 18.25 -3.54
N LEU A 292 -10.15 18.27 -4.41
CA LEU A 292 -10.00 18.71 -5.79
C LEU A 292 -9.78 20.22 -5.93
N GLN A 293 -10.35 21.05 -5.05
CA GLN A 293 -10.24 22.51 -5.16
C GLN A 293 -9.00 23.10 -4.48
N PHE A 294 -8.44 22.41 -3.48
CA PHE A 294 -7.36 22.96 -2.66
C PHE A 294 -6.05 22.18 -2.77
N PRO A 295 -5.82 21.02 -2.14
CA PRO A 295 -4.50 20.38 -2.21
C PRO A 295 -4.12 19.96 -3.65
N MET A 296 -5.08 19.55 -4.50
CA MET A 296 -4.81 19.27 -5.91
C MET A 296 -4.34 20.49 -6.72
N GLU A 297 -4.88 21.68 -6.43
CA GLU A 297 -4.58 22.91 -7.19
C GLU A 297 -3.38 23.67 -6.60
N THR A 298 -3.29 23.72 -5.27
CA THR A 298 -2.25 24.46 -4.55
C THR A 298 -0.95 23.66 -4.40
N GLY A 299 -1.03 22.33 -4.44
CA GLY A 299 0.09 21.44 -4.15
C GLY A 299 0.49 21.40 -2.67
N TYR A 300 -0.36 21.91 -1.76
CA TYR A 300 -0.16 21.84 -0.32
C TYR A 300 -0.93 20.68 0.30
N TRP A 301 -0.30 19.52 0.22
CA TRP A 301 -0.71 18.27 0.84
C TRP A 301 -0.24 18.22 2.29
N THR A 302 -0.80 19.10 3.12
CA THR A 302 -0.45 19.14 4.54
C THR A 302 -1.06 17.93 5.24
N ASP A 303 -0.22 17.03 5.69
CA ASP A 303 -0.47 16.29 6.92
C ASP A 303 0.63 16.62 7.91
N GLY A 304 0.44 16.18 9.13
CA GLY A 304 1.58 15.76 9.92
C GLY A 304 1.50 14.25 10.07
N HIS A 305 2.65 13.61 10.09
CA HIS A 305 2.77 12.37 10.83
C HIS A 305 2.31 12.62 12.28
N THR A 306 1.80 11.58 12.91
CA THR A 306 1.06 11.64 14.17
C THR A 306 1.90 12.17 15.34
N ASP A 307 3.22 12.25 15.20
CA ASP A 307 4.16 12.83 16.17
C ASP A 307 4.41 14.32 16.00
N THR A 308 3.95 14.94 14.92
CA THR A 308 4.25 16.34 14.60
C THR A 308 3.11 17.28 14.99
N ASP A 309 3.46 18.48 15.44
CA ASP A 309 2.54 19.55 15.83
C ASP A 309 2.23 20.50 14.67
N VAL A 310 2.37 20.06 13.41
CA VAL A 310 2.13 20.85 12.19
C VAL A 310 0.77 21.53 12.25
N ASN A 311 0.76 22.87 12.19
CA ASN A 311 -0.43 23.69 12.08
C ASN A 311 -0.20 24.72 10.96
N SER A 312 -0.40 24.27 9.73
CA SER A 312 -0.08 25.03 8.52
C SER A 312 -1.00 24.60 7.38
N ASN A 313 -1.29 25.50 6.46
CA ASN A 313 -1.95 25.20 5.19
C ASN A 313 -1.00 25.25 3.99
N THR A 314 0.30 25.40 4.23
CA THR A 314 1.33 25.42 3.18
C THR A 314 2.42 24.37 3.38
N TYR A 315 2.20 23.44 4.30
CA TYR A 315 3.13 22.34 4.56
C TYR A 315 2.94 21.24 3.51
N LYS A 316 4.04 20.70 3.00
CA LYS A 316 4.01 19.57 2.08
C LYS A 316 4.44 18.30 2.79
N SER A 317 3.63 17.27 2.66
CA SER A 317 3.96 15.90 2.98
C SER A 317 3.69 15.00 1.79
N ASN A 318 4.57 14.03 1.58
CA ASN A 318 4.40 13.05 0.51
C ASN A 318 3.25 12.08 0.81
N MET A 319 3.00 11.74 2.08
CA MET A 319 2.01 10.74 2.47
C MET A 319 0.61 11.09 1.93
N SER A 320 0.10 12.29 2.24
CA SER A 320 -1.19 12.78 1.77
C SER A 320 -1.38 12.72 0.25
N ALA A 321 -0.38 13.21 -0.50
CA ALA A 321 -0.41 13.22 -1.96
C ALA A 321 -0.40 11.80 -2.53
N SER A 322 0.46 10.94 -1.97
CA SER A 322 0.59 9.54 -2.37
C SER A 322 -0.64 8.71 -2.04
N ASN A 323 -1.21 8.85 -0.85
CA ASN A 323 -2.46 8.18 -0.46
C ASN A 323 -3.60 8.56 -1.41
N THR A 324 -3.72 9.84 -1.76
CA THR A 324 -4.74 10.30 -2.72
C THR A 324 -4.49 9.76 -4.12
N THR A 325 -3.24 9.75 -4.58
CA THR A 325 -2.84 9.16 -5.87
C THR A 325 -3.18 7.68 -5.95
N LEU A 326 -2.82 6.89 -4.93
CA LEU A 326 -3.10 5.46 -4.87
C LEU A 326 -4.61 5.18 -4.77
N CYS A 327 -5.35 6.01 -4.02
CA CYS A 327 -6.82 5.93 -3.94
C CYS A 327 -7.47 6.10 -5.32
N MET A 328 -7.03 7.07 -6.14
CA MET A 328 -7.62 7.32 -7.46
C MET A 328 -7.49 6.16 -8.45
N PHE A 329 -6.55 5.22 -8.25
CA PHE A 329 -6.50 4.02 -9.09
C PHE A 329 -7.65 3.05 -8.83
N ASP A 330 -8.19 3.01 -7.60
CA ASP A 330 -9.28 2.11 -7.20
C ASP A 330 -10.63 2.86 -7.10
N TYR A 331 -10.60 4.20 -6.99
CA TYR A 331 -11.76 5.10 -6.86
C TYR A 331 -11.69 6.22 -7.91
N ALA A 332 -11.67 5.86 -9.19
CA ALA A 332 -11.54 6.80 -10.31
C ALA A 332 -12.64 7.88 -10.35
N GLU A 333 -13.80 7.64 -9.74
CA GLU A 333 -14.88 8.62 -9.58
C GLU A 333 -14.54 9.79 -8.63
N LEU A 334 -13.53 9.63 -7.77
CA LEU A 334 -13.02 10.70 -6.91
C LEU A 334 -12.58 11.88 -7.78
N ASP A 335 -11.83 11.63 -8.85
CA ASP A 335 -11.40 12.63 -9.83
C ASP A 335 -11.66 12.17 -11.28
N PRO A 336 -12.64 12.75 -11.99
CA PRO A 336 -12.89 12.44 -13.40
C PRO A 336 -11.69 12.70 -14.31
N ASN A 337 -10.72 13.53 -13.89
CA ASN A 337 -9.50 13.85 -14.61
C ASN A 337 -8.28 13.05 -14.12
N TRP A 338 -8.46 11.99 -13.32
CA TRP A 338 -7.36 11.26 -12.68
C TRP A 338 -6.23 10.84 -13.64
N LYS A 339 -6.55 10.50 -14.90
CA LYS A 339 -5.53 10.13 -15.91
C LYS A 339 -4.62 11.30 -16.32
N VAL A 340 -5.09 12.53 -16.16
CA VAL A 340 -4.30 13.75 -16.38
C VAL A 340 -3.55 14.12 -15.11
N ASP A 341 -4.16 13.91 -13.94
CA ASP A 341 -3.65 14.46 -12.69
C ASP A 341 -2.69 13.51 -11.93
N ILE A 342 -2.86 12.18 -12.01
CA ILE A 342 -1.90 11.22 -11.45
C ILE A 342 -0.45 11.46 -11.91
N PRO A 343 -0.14 11.58 -13.22
CA PRO A 343 1.24 11.83 -13.63
C PRO A 343 1.78 13.19 -13.13
N LYS A 344 0.91 14.18 -12.88
CA LYS A 344 1.31 15.45 -12.24
C LYS A 344 1.64 15.25 -10.76
N LEU A 345 0.88 14.42 -10.04
CA LEU A 345 1.16 14.09 -8.63
C LEU A 345 2.46 13.29 -8.49
N ILE A 346 2.71 12.31 -9.36
CA ILE A 346 4.00 11.58 -9.37
C ILE A 346 5.15 12.57 -9.60
N LYS A 347 5.00 13.49 -10.57
CA LYS A 347 5.98 14.54 -10.80
C LYS A 347 6.12 15.48 -9.59
N TRP A 348 5.03 15.82 -8.92
CA TRP A 348 5.06 16.64 -7.71
C TRP A 348 5.87 15.96 -6.60
N THR A 349 5.73 14.65 -6.40
CA THR A 349 6.56 13.86 -5.47
C THR A 349 8.03 13.89 -5.89
N GLU A 350 8.33 13.76 -7.19
CA GLU A 350 9.71 13.88 -7.69
C GLU A 350 10.32 15.25 -7.34
N ASP A 351 9.60 16.32 -7.64
CA ASP A 351 10.09 17.69 -7.44
C ASP A 351 10.27 18.03 -5.94
N ASN A 352 9.35 17.57 -5.08
CA ASN A 352 9.33 17.97 -3.67
C ASN A 352 10.03 16.99 -2.72
N PHE A 353 10.23 15.72 -3.11
CA PHE A 353 10.71 14.69 -2.19
C PHE A 353 11.74 13.73 -2.79
N VAL A 354 11.91 13.68 -4.11
CA VAL A 354 13.07 13.01 -4.73
C VAL A 354 14.22 14.00 -4.90
N PHE A 355 14.01 15.09 -5.62
CA PHE A 355 15.08 16.04 -5.94
C PHE A 355 15.42 16.99 -4.80
N ARG A 356 14.47 17.24 -3.89
CA ARG A 356 14.75 17.88 -2.62
C ARG A 356 15.25 16.83 -1.63
N CYS A 357 16.46 17.04 -1.10
CA CYS A 357 17.16 16.07 -0.25
C CYS A 357 17.57 16.71 1.08
N ALA A 358 17.63 15.90 2.14
CA ALA A 358 18.34 16.29 3.35
C ALA A 358 19.85 16.47 3.08
N PRO A 359 20.57 17.26 3.88
CA PRO A 359 22.00 17.48 3.68
C PRO A 359 22.81 16.18 3.64
N GLY A 360 23.53 15.96 2.55
CA GLY A 360 24.39 14.79 2.36
C GLY A 360 23.69 13.55 1.78
N GLU A 361 22.37 13.59 1.61
CA GLU A 361 21.62 12.47 1.03
C GLU A 361 21.47 12.60 -0.48
N PRO A 362 21.55 11.50 -1.24
CA PRO A 362 21.36 11.52 -2.68
C PRO A 362 19.88 11.55 -3.06
N ALA A 363 19.56 12.20 -4.19
CA ALA A 363 18.23 12.08 -4.81
C ALA A 363 18.02 10.69 -5.43
N THR A 364 19.10 10.11 -5.96
CA THR A 364 19.08 8.83 -6.65
C THR A 364 20.27 7.97 -6.29
N GLN A 365 20.09 6.65 -6.22
CA GLN A 365 21.17 5.68 -6.01
C GLN A 365 21.11 4.56 -7.06
N TRP A 366 22.15 4.45 -7.89
CA TRP A 366 22.24 3.46 -8.99
C TRP A 366 20.97 3.39 -9.86
N GLY A 367 20.38 4.56 -10.16
CA GLY A 367 19.17 4.69 -10.98
C GLY A 367 17.84 4.54 -10.23
N ALA A 368 17.85 4.25 -8.93
CA ALA A 368 16.66 4.31 -8.09
C ALA A 368 16.37 5.75 -7.66
N ASN A 369 15.12 6.21 -7.82
CA ASN A 369 14.66 7.45 -7.20
C ASN A 369 14.28 7.13 -5.75
N ILE A 370 14.88 7.84 -4.80
CA ILE A 370 14.63 7.63 -3.37
C ILE A 370 13.96 8.87 -2.77
N VAL A 371 12.98 8.65 -1.92
CA VAL A 371 11.95 9.63 -1.58
C VAL A 371 12.05 10.00 -0.10
N GLY A 372 12.00 11.30 0.20
CA GLY A 372 11.88 11.82 1.57
C GLY A 372 10.42 12.05 1.97
N GLU A 373 10.19 12.44 3.22
CA GLU A 373 8.85 12.42 3.82
C GLU A 373 8.09 13.74 3.70
N GLN A 374 8.61 14.82 4.30
CA GLN A 374 7.86 16.06 4.51
C GLN A 374 8.76 17.30 4.63
N ASP A 375 8.18 18.51 4.58
CA ASP A 375 8.92 19.78 4.63
C ASP A 375 9.85 19.91 5.84
N GLY A 376 9.46 19.35 6.99
CA GLY A 376 10.24 19.38 8.24
C GLY A 376 11.17 18.19 8.44
N TYR A 377 11.04 17.14 7.62
CA TYR A 377 11.80 15.90 7.76
C TYR A 377 12.02 15.25 6.39
N LEU A 378 13.20 15.45 5.83
CA LEU A 378 13.57 15.01 4.47
C LEU A 378 14.49 13.76 4.36
N PRO A 379 14.83 12.98 5.41
CA PRO A 379 15.54 11.72 5.22
C PRO A 379 14.89 10.81 4.18
N LYS A 380 15.69 10.15 3.33
CA LYS A 380 15.19 9.19 2.34
C LYS A 380 14.79 7.88 3.00
N MET A 381 13.54 7.47 2.84
CA MET A 381 12.97 6.34 3.59
C MET A 381 12.45 5.22 2.69
N ASP A 382 12.44 4.00 3.21
CA ASP A 382 11.99 2.79 2.51
C ASP A 382 10.51 2.90 2.11
N TYR A 383 9.64 3.27 3.03
CA TYR A 383 8.20 3.31 2.80
C TYR A 383 7.79 4.43 1.81
N GLN A 384 8.39 5.61 1.89
CA GLN A 384 8.15 6.71 0.93
C GLN A 384 8.63 6.32 -0.48
N THR A 385 9.78 5.64 -0.55
CA THR A 385 10.30 5.12 -1.81
C THR A 385 9.42 4.00 -2.38
N ALA A 386 8.86 3.16 -1.51
CA ALA A 386 7.92 2.11 -1.91
C ALA A 386 6.60 2.69 -2.45
N ARG A 387 6.07 3.76 -1.84
CA ARG A 387 4.87 4.49 -2.32
C ARG A 387 5.04 5.00 -3.73
N TYR A 388 6.12 5.74 -3.97
CA TYR A 388 6.47 6.23 -5.30
C TYR A 388 6.64 5.09 -6.31
N GLY A 389 7.26 3.98 -5.89
CA GLY A 389 7.39 2.78 -6.71
C GLY A 389 6.03 2.18 -7.10
N ALA A 390 5.09 2.09 -6.15
CA ALA A 390 3.73 1.63 -6.39
C ALA A 390 2.95 2.54 -7.35
N GLU A 391 3.01 3.86 -7.17
CA GLU A 391 2.36 4.83 -8.06
C GLU A 391 2.89 4.72 -9.49
N CYS A 392 4.21 4.66 -9.65
CA CYS A 392 4.84 4.47 -10.95
C CYS A 392 4.41 3.14 -11.60
N ALA A 393 4.35 2.05 -10.83
CA ALA A 393 3.92 0.76 -11.35
C ALA A 393 2.45 0.80 -11.81
N ARG A 394 1.54 1.28 -10.96
CA ARG A 394 0.11 1.43 -11.29
C ARG A 394 -0.09 2.36 -12.49
N TRP A 395 0.64 3.47 -12.58
CA TRP A 395 0.58 4.36 -13.74
C TRP A 395 1.14 3.73 -15.01
N TYR A 396 2.18 2.90 -14.93
CA TYR A 396 2.65 2.11 -16.08
C TYR A 396 1.55 1.18 -16.61
N ALA A 397 0.79 0.50 -15.74
CA ALA A 397 -0.30 -0.36 -16.17
C ALA A 397 -1.40 0.40 -16.91
N VAL A 398 -1.64 1.67 -16.55
CA VAL A 398 -2.63 2.54 -17.20
C VAL A 398 -2.11 3.14 -18.51
N SER A 399 -0.88 3.66 -18.51
CA SER A 399 -0.32 4.47 -19.61
C SER A 399 0.46 3.65 -20.65
N GLY A 400 1.00 2.49 -20.26
CA GLY A 400 1.96 1.72 -21.05
C GLY A 400 3.36 2.33 -21.11
N ASP A 401 3.62 3.46 -20.43
CA ASP A 401 4.91 4.15 -20.47
C ASP A 401 5.96 3.42 -19.64
N LYS A 402 6.89 2.76 -20.33
CA LYS A 402 7.95 1.94 -19.75
C LYS A 402 8.92 2.74 -18.85
N THR A 403 8.96 4.07 -18.95
CA THR A 403 9.79 4.88 -18.05
C THR A 403 9.32 4.80 -16.60
N TYR A 404 8.00 4.74 -16.37
CA TYR A 404 7.45 4.51 -15.03
C TYR A 404 7.68 3.10 -14.53
N LYS A 405 7.64 2.08 -15.42
CA LYS A 405 8.04 0.72 -15.05
C LYS A 405 9.49 0.67 -14.56
N GLU A 406 10.40 1.34 -15.25
CA GLU A 406 11.81 1.43 -14.86
C GLU A 406 11.98 2.16 -13.53
N LYS A 407 11.33 3.32 -13.34
CA LYS A 407 11.33 4.06 -12.08
C LYS A 407 10.87 3.18 -10.91
N ALA A 408 9.72 2.52 -11.06
CA ALA A 408 9.17 1.60 -10.08
C ALA A 408 10.15 0.46 -9.75
N TYR A 409 10.71 -0.20 -10.77
CA TYR A 409 11.61 -1.32 -10.59
C TYR A 409 12.86 -0.95 -9.79
N ARG A 410 13.47 0.20 -10.09
CA ARG A 410 14.69 0.63 -9.39
C ARG A 410 14.40 1.05 -7.96
N SER A 411 13.34 1.83 -7.73
CA SER A 411 12.94 2.27 -6.39
C SER A 411 12.57 1.07 -5.50
N LEU A 412 11.77 0.12 -5.99
CA LEU A 412 11.43 -1.08 -5.20
C LEU A 412 12.63 -2.01 -4.98
N ASN A 413 13.56 -2.10 -5.93
CA ASN A 413 14.82 -2.82 -5.69
C ASN A 413 15.65 -2.16 -4.59
N TRP A 414 15.72 -0.83 -4.53
CA TRP A 414 16.37 -0.12 -3.43
C TRP A 414 15.72 -0.43 -2.08
N VAL A 415 14.39 -0.45 -2.03
CA VAL A 415 13.64 -0.82 -0.81
C VAL A 415 14.01 -2.22 -0.30
N THR A 416 14.32 -3.18 -1.19
CA THR A 416 14.74 -4.50 -0.72
C THR A 416 16.00 -4.46 0.14
N TYR A 417 16.91 -3.49 -0.05
CA TYR A 417 18.12 -3.32 0.77
C TYR A 417 17.84 -2.85 2.20
N CYS A 418 16.64 -2.36 2.48
CA CYS A 418 16.25 -1.74 3.75
C CYS A 418 15.86 -2.77 4.83
N ASN A 419 16.24 -4.06 4.70
CA ASN A 419 16.15 -5.03 5.80
C ASN A 419 17.27 -6.07 5.77
N THR A 420 17.56 -6.71 6.90
CA THR A 420 18.45 -7.88 6.98
C THR A 420 17.79 -9.15 6.40
N GLU A 421 18.55 -10.25 6.31
CA GLU A 421 18.02 -11.56 5.88
C GLU A 421 16.89 -12.08 6.78
N GLU A 422 16.88 -11.69 8.06
CA GLU A 422 15.85 -12.03 9.03
C GLU A 422 14.61 -11.11 8.98
N GLY A 423 14.63 -10.09 8.11
CA GLY A 423 13.55 -9.13 7.95
C GLY A 423 13.58 -7.96 8.94
N LEU A 424 14.68 -7.78 9.68
CA LEU A 424 14.88 -6.60 10.50
C LEU A 424 15.05 -5.37 9.61
N ALA A 425 14.11 -4.45 9.70
CA ALA A 425 14.08 -3.21 8.94
C ALA A 425 15.18 -2.21 9.34
N ASN A 426 15.62 -1.42 8.36
CA ASN A 426 16.34 -0.16 8.51
C ASN A 426 15.67 0.86 7.58
N GLU A 427 14.92 1.77 8.17
CA GLU A 427 14.03 2.69 7.46
C GLU A 427 14.76 3.62 6.48
N SER A 428 15.94 4.12 6.86
CA SER A 428 16.81 4.87 5.95
C SER A 428 18.22 4.28 5.95
N PRO A 429 18.64 3.57 4.89
CA PRO A 429 20.00 3.11 4.76
C PRO A 429 21.00 4.25 4.46
N VAL A 430 20.53 5.48 4.28
CA VAL A 430 21.35 6.67 3.97
C VAL A 430 21.36 7.70 5.11
N SER A 431 20.65 7.45 6.21
CA SER A 431 20.52 8.33 7.36
C SER A 431 20.57 7.52 8.65
N SER A 432 21.09 8.09 9.74
CA SER A 432 21.03 7.44 11.06
C SER A 432 19.78 7.88 11.82
N ILE A 433 18.63 7.33 11.41
CA ILE A 433 17.32 7.60 12.02
C ILE A 433 16.77 6.35 12.73
N ASP A 434 15.74 6.53 13.53
CA ASP A 434 15.02 5.42 14.16
C ASP A 434 14.26 4.61 13.10
N THR A 435 13.82 3.39 13.42
CA THR A 435 12.99 2.57 12.54
C THR A 435 11.59 2.41 13.12
N TRP A 436 10.59 2.80 12.34
CA TRP A 436 9.18 2.84 12.75
C TRP A 436 8.42 1.57 12.38
N TRP A 437 7.56 1.11 13.30
CA TRP A 437 6.75 -0.09 13.10
C TRP A 437 5.68 0.11 12.02
N SER A 438 4.98 1.25 12.03
CA SER A 438 4.00 1.64 11.00
C SER A 438 4.60 1.55 9.60
N ASP A 439 5.76 2.18 9.44
CA ASP A 439 6.36 2.52 8.17
C ASP A 439 6.97 1.29 7.53
N CYS A 440 7.86 0.63 8.28
CA CYS A 440 8.65 -0.48 7.77
C CYS A 440 7.89 -1.80 7.65
N TYR A 441 6.82 -2.02 8.43
CA TYR A 441 6.14 -3.33 8.50
C TYR A 441 4.66 -3.29 8.10
N GLY A 442 4.03 -2.11 8.10
CA GLY A 442 2.70 -1.91 7.51
C GLY A 442 2.79 -1.27 6.14
N GLU A 443 3.28 -0.03 6.10
CA GLU A 443 3.16 0.86 4.95
C GLU A 443 4.07 0.48 3.78
N CYS A 444 5.34 0.22 4.04
CA CYS A 444 6.32 -0.21 3.04
C CYS A 444 5.91 -1.51 2.32
N PRO A 445 5.68 -2.65 3.01
CA PRO A 445 5.38 -3.91 2.33
C PRO A 445 4.06 -3.89 1.57
N ARG A 446 3.04 -3.13 2.01
CA ARG A 446 1.75 -3.10 1.29
C ARG A 446 1.85 -2.52 -0.13
N MET A 447 2.90 -1.72 -0.41
CA MET A 447 3.13 -1.12 -1.73
C MET A 447 3.55 -2.14 -2.79
N PHE A 448 4.15 -3.26 -2.42
CA PHE A 448 4.57 -4.29 -3.39
C PHE A 448 3.37 -4.98 -4.05
N TYR A 449 2.24 -5.11 -3.36
CA TYR A 449 1.01 -5.66 -3.94
C TYR A 449 0.39 -4.73 -5.00
N GLN A 450 0.50 -3.41 -4.81
CA GLN A 450 0.14 -2.44 -5.85
C GLN A 450 0.99 -2.63 -7.10
N ALA A 451 2.29 -2.86 -6.92
CA ALA A 451 3.21 -3.15 -8.01
C ALA A 451 2.92 -4.50 -8.69
N PHE A 452 2.57 -5.55 -7.93
CA PHE A 452 2.18 -6.84 -8.49
C PHE A 452 0.86 -6.77 -9.28
N ALA A 453 -0.12 -6.00 -8.82
CA ALA A 453 -1.35 -5.72 -9.58
C ALA A 453 -1.03 -5.15 -10.98
N ALA A 454 -0.05 -4.23 -11.03
CA ALA A 454 0.35 -3.59 -12.27
C ALA A 454 1.25 -4.46 -13.16
N ILE A 455 2.16 -5.21 -12.55
CA ILE A 455 3.24 -5.96 -13.21
C ILE A 455 3.31 -7.36 -12.61
N PRO A 456 2.40 -8.27 -13.01
CA PRO A 456 2.31 -9.62 -12.44
C PRO A 456 3.57 -10.45 -12.68
N GLU A 457 4.39 -10.07 -13.68
CA GLU A 457 5.69 -10.68 -13.94
C GLU A 457 6.69 -10.56 -12.77
N TRP A 458 6.48 -9.62 -11.84
CA TRP A 458 7.35 -9.42 -10.66
C TRP A 458 7.01 -10.35 -9.49
N ALA A 459 5.87 -11.03 -9.52
CA ALA A 459 5.58 -12.12 -8.59
C ALA A 459 6.30 -13.43 -9.02
N PRO A 460 6.52 -14.39 -8.10
CA PRO A 460 7.21 -15.65 -8.39
C PRO A 460 6.61 -16.43 -9.56
N GLN A 461 7.49 -16.94 -10.43
CA GLN A 461 7.09 -17.81 -11.53
C GLN A 461 6.75 -19.23 -11.03
N GLY A 462 5.72 -19.84 -11.60
CA GLY A 462 5.30 -21.21 -11.28
C GLY A 462 4.52 -21.31 -9.97
N GLU A 463 4.03 -20.19 -9.44
CA GLU A 463 3.26 -20.13 -8.19
C GLU A 463 1.92 -19.42 -8.43
N ASN A 464 0.92 -19.81 -7.64
CA ASN A 464 -0.42 -19.23 -7.67
C ASN A 464 -0.56 -18.21 -6.56
N HIS A 465 -0.88 -16.96 -6.90
CA HIS A 465 -1.07 -15.89 -5.93
C HIS A 465 -2.16 -14.92 -6.35
N ILE A 466 -3.00 -14.51 -5.41
CA ILE A 466 -3.79 -13.28 -5.48
C ILE A 466 -2.83 -12.14 -5.16
N LEU A 467 -2.46 -11.40 -6.20
CA LEU A 467 -1.47 -10.33 -6.17
C LEU A 467 -1.99 -9.06 -5.51
N TYR A 468 -3.28 -8.77 -5.70
CA TYR A 468 -3.97 -7.62 -5.13
C TYR A 468 -5.47 -7.85 -5.14
N SER A 469 -6.17 -7.21 -4.21
CA SER A 469 -7.63 -7.12 -4.18
C SER A 469 -8.04 -5.72 -3.76
N GLU A 470 -9.05 -5.15 -4.44
CA GLU A 470 -9.65 -3.87 -4.05
C GLU A 470 -10.42 -3.99 -2.73
N GLY A 471 -11.05 -5.15 -2.50
CA GLY A 471 -11.85 -5.45 -1.33
C GLY A 471 -11.18 -6.37 -0.31
N ILE A 472 -11.99 -6.83 0.66
CA ILE A 472 -11.58 -7.81 1.67
C ILE A 472 -11.97 -9.21 1.19
N LEU A 473 -11.00 -10.13 1.21
CA LEU A 473 -11.21 -11.53 0.85
C LEU A 473 -11.32 -12.42 2.08
N LYS A 474 -12.08 -13.51 1.93
CA LYS A 474 -12.22 -14.60 2.91
C LYS A 474 -11.99 -15.94 2.24
N ASN A 475 -11.75 -16.97 3.05
CA ASN A 475 -11.65 -18.37 2.61
C ASN A 475 -10.64 -18.57 1.46
N VAL A 476 -9.57 -17.76 1.44
CA VAL A 476 -8.49 -17.87 0.47
C VAL A 476 -7.84 -19.24 0.64
N ALA A 477 -7.80 -20.02 -0.44
CA ALA A 477 -7.11 -21.29 -0.46
C ALA A 477 -6.47 -21.53 -1.83
N TYR A 478 -5.26 -22.10 -1.76
CA TYR A 478 -4.47 -22.51 -2.90
C TYR A 478 -4.38 -24.02 -2.92
N GLN A 479 -4.72 -24.63 -4.05
CA GLN A 479 -4.55 -26.05 -4.32
C GLN A 479 -3.83 -26.22 -5.65
N SER A 480 -3.42 -27.45 -5.95
CA SER A 480 -2.86 -27.76 -7.27
C SER A 480 -3.92 -27.46 -8.34
N LYS A 481 -3.60 -26.50 -9.21
CA LYS A 481 -4.45 -26.09 -10.35
C LYS A 481 -5.83 -25.56 -9.97
N GLU A 482 -5.96 -25.06 -8.75
CA GLU A 482 -7.18 -24.42 -8.25
C GLU A 482 -6.86 -23.30 -7.26
N VAL A 483 -7.50 -22.15 -7.44
CA VAL A 483 -7.49 -21.03 -6.49
C VAL A 483 -8.94 -20.71 -6.14
N GLN A 484 -9.23 -20.59 -4.84
CA GLN A 484 -10.56 -20.21 -4.37
C GLN A 484 -10.49 -19.11 -3.30
N TYR A 485 -11.50 -18.24 -3.30
CA TYR A 485 -11.66 -17.17 -2.32
C TYR A 485 -13.10 -16.64 -2.34
N THR A 486 -13.42 -15.73 -1.43
CA THR A 486 -14.74 -15.08 -1.35
C THR A 486 -14.54 -13.58 -1.10
N PRO A 487 -14.75 -12.70 -2.09
CA PRO A 487 -14.84 -11.26 -1.84
C PRO A 487 -16.04 -10.94 -0.96
N THR A 488 -15.88 -9.92 -0.13
CA THR A 488 -16.90 -9.44 0.82
C THR A 488 -17.69 -8.25 0.29
N ASN A 489 -17.06 -7.45 -0.57
CA ASN A 489 -17.68 -6.40 -1.36
C ASN A 489 -18.46 -7.02 -2.52
N ASN A 490 -19.56 -6.37 -2.92
CA ASN A 490 -20.31 -6.81 -4.09
C ASN A 490 -19.61 -6.47 -5.39
N ILE A 491 -18.95 -5.31 -5.47
CA ILE A 491 -18.28 -4.87 -6.69
C ILE A 491 -16.80 -4.73 -6.39
N GLY A 492 -15.95 -5.37 -7.20
CA GLY A 492 -14.52 -5.14 -7.15
C GLY A 492 -13.71 -5.98 -8.12
N THR A 493 -12.40 -5.80 -8.00
CA THR A 493 -11.40 -6.42 -8.86
C THR A 493 -10.36 -7.18 -8.04
N GLU A 494 -10.06 -8.40 -8.46
CA GLU A 494 -8.92 -9.19 -7.96
C GLU A 494 -7.91 -9.45 -9.08
N PHE A 495 -6.62 -9.30 -8.74
CA PHE A 495 -5.50 -9.47 -9.64
C PHE A 495 -4.73 -10.72 -9.21
N LEU A 496 -4.45 -11.63 -10.12
CA LEU A 496 -3.83 -12.91 -9.82
C LEU A 496 -2.70 -13.25 -10.79
N ARG A 497 -1.75 -14.03 -10.30
CA ARG A 497 -0.83 -14.85 -11.11
C ARG A 497 -1.17 -16.31 -10.88
N LEU A 498 -1.22 -17.08 -11.96
CA LEU A 498 -1.52 -18.50 -11.95
C LEU A 498 -0.40 -19.29 -12.64
N ASP A 499 -0.07 -20.46 -12.11
CA ASP A 499 0.86 -21.44 -12.71
C ASP A 499 0.16 -22.37 -13.73
N PHE A 500 -1.05 -22.01 -14.14
CA PHE A 500 -1.89 -22.79 -15.03
C PHE A 500 -2.84 -21.92 -15.85
N LYS A 501 -3.29 -22.47 -16.98
CA LYS A 501 -4.34 -21.85 -17.77
C LYS A 501 -5.70 -22.21 -17.17
N PRO A 502 -6.49 -21.25 -16.64
CA PRO A 502 -7.80 -21.57 -16.12
C PRO A 502 -8.71 -22.08 -17.25
N ALA A 503 -9.38 -23.20 -17.01
CA ALA A 503 -10.37 -23.76 -17.94
C ALA A 503 -11.79 -23.38 -17.54
N LYS A 504 -12.00 -23.10 -16.25
CA LYS A 504 -13.27 -22.68 -15.68
C LYS A 504 -13.03 -21.67 -14.56
N ILE A 505 -13.77 -20.57 -14.60
CA ILE A 505 -13.85 -19.58 -13.52
C ILE A 505 -15.31 -19.39 -13.18
N THR A 506 -15.67 -19.50 -11.91
CA THR A 506 -17.05 -19.35 -11.46
C THR A 506 -17.19 -18.38 -10.31
N ILE A 507 -18.31 -17.66 -10.28
CA ILE A 507 -18.83 -16.92 -9.11
C ILE A 507 -20.10 -17.64 -8.65
N GLU A 508 -20.12 -18.13 -7.41
CA GLU A 508 -21.23 -18.95 -6.87
C GLU A 508 -21.60 -20.14 -7.78
N GLY A 509 -20.58 -20.78 -8.37
CA GLY A 509 -20.76 -21.90 -9.30
C GLY A 509 -21.22 -21.52 -10.72
N THR A 510 -21.61 -20.26 -10.95
CA THR A 510 -21.96 -19.75 -12.28
C THR A 510 -20.69 -19.37 -13.01
N ALA A 511 -20.48 -19.94 -14.21
CA ALA A 511 -19.31 -19.65 -15.02
C ALA A 511 -19.34 -18.22 -15.55
N ILE A 512 -18.22 -17.52 -15.46
CA ILE A 512 -18.01 -16.20 -16.05
C ILE A 512 -17.17 -16.32 -17.33
N SER A 513 -17.24 -15.31 -18.19
CA SER A 513 -16.58 -15.31 -19.51
C SER A 513 -15.38 -14.36 -19.58
N GLU A 514 -14.42 -14.71 -20.42
CA GLU A 514 -13.31 -13.82 -20.74
C GLU A 514 -13.80 -12.57 -21.49
N ASN A 515 -13.32 -11.41 -21.09
CA ASN A 515 -13.56 -10.15 -21.78
C ASN A 515 -12.28 -9.29 -21.79
N ARG A 516 -12.07 -8.58 -22.90
CA ARG A 516 -10.93 -7.66 -23.05
C ARG A 516 -11.15 -6.36 -22.28
N ASP A 517 -12.41 -5.95 -22.16
CA ASP A 517 -12.86 -4.75 -21.47
C ASP A 517 -13.40 -5.10 -20.09
N VAL A 518 -13.36 -4.12 -19.17
CA VAL A 518 -13.83 -4.28 -17.79
C VAL A 518 -15.36 -4.31 -17.79
N HIS A 519 -15.92 -5.52 -17.70
CA HIS A 519 -17.36 -5.75 -17.54
C HIS A 519 -17.64 -6.50 -16.25
N ASN A 520 -18.83 -6.29 -15.70
CA ASN A 520 -19.32 -7.02 -14.53
C ASN A 520 -19.30 -8.53 -14.80
N ASP A 521 -18.81 -9.29 -13.82
CA ASP A 521 -18.75 -10.76 -13.85
C ASP A 521 -18.03 -11.30 -15.09
N THR A 522 -16.84 -10.73 -15.35
CA THR A 522 -15.95 -11.15 -16.43
C THR A 522 -14.52 -11.25 -15.93
N TYR A 523 -13.65 -11.88 -16.73
CA TYR A 523 -12.23 -11.92 -16.44
C TYR A 523 -11.38 -11.58 -17.66
N LYS A 524 -10.15 -11.14 -17.42
CA LYS A 524 -9.14 -10.94 -18.44
C LYS A 524 -7.96 -11.85 -18.18
N LEU A 525 -7.58 -12.65 -19.17
CA LEU A 525 -6.44 -13.56 -19.09
C LEU A 525 -5.32 -13.08 -20.00
N LYS A 526 -4.08 -13.13 -19.52
CA LYS A 526 -2.89 -12.85 -20.33
C LYS A 526 -1.81 -13.88 -20.02
N ASP A 527 -1.32 -14.54 -21.07
CA ASP A 527 -0.17 -15.43 -21.05
C ASP A 527 1.10 -14.64 -20.69
N LEU A 528 1.82 -15.09 -19.67
CA LEU A 528 3.09 -14.51 -19.21
C LEU A 528 4.30 -15.31 -19.72
N GLY A 529 4.06 -16.43 -20.42
CA GLY A 529 5.06 -17.40 -20.83
C GLY A 529 5.32 -18.47 -19.78
N ASN A 530 6.01 -19.53 -20.19
CA ASN A 530 6.45 -20.65 -19.32
C ASN A 530 5.34 -21.35 -18.52
N GLY A 531 4.08 -21.29 -18.99
CA GLY A 531 2.95 -21.90 -18.30
C GLY A 531 2.23 -20.98 -17.30
N ASP A 532 2.71 -19.75 -17.11
CA ASP A 532 2.13 -18.80 -16.18
C ASP A 532 1.16 -17.83 -16.86
N TYR A 533 0.14 -17.42 -16.13
CA TYR A 533 -0.89 -16.51 -16.59
C TYR A 533 -1.15 -15.41 -15.56
N SER A 534 -1.38 -14.20 -16.05
CA SER A 534 -2.04 -13.16 -15.26
C SER A 534 -3.54 -13.20 -15.50
N LEU A 535 -4.30 -13.06 -14.43
CA LEU A 535 -5.75 -13.08 -14.44
C LEU A 535 -6.26 -11.85 -13.67
N ILE A 536 -7.19 -11.12 -14.27
CA ILE A 536 -7.94 -10.07 -13.59
C ILE A 536 -9.41 -10.52 -13.56
N VAL A 537 -9.99 -10.63 -12.37
CA VAL A 537 -11.40 -11.00 -12.19
C VAL A 537 -12.16 -9.76 -11.75
N ASN A 538 -13.25 -9.42 -12.45
CA ASN A 538 -14.17 -8.35 -12.08
C ASN A 538 -15.50 -8.98 -11.67
N HIS A 539 -16.02 -8.62 -10.51
CA HIS A 539 -17.32 -9.10 -10.02
C HIS A 539 -18.24 -7.95 -9.65
N LYS A 540 -19.55 -8.20 -9.75
CA LYS A 540 -20.62 -7.30 -9.29
C LYS A 540 -21.51 -7.92 -8.22
N HIS A 541 -21.22 -9.17 -7.85
CA HIS A 541 -21.84 -9.87 -6.76
C HIS A 541 -20.76 -10.53 -5.89
N SER A 542 -20.90 -10.36 -4.57
CA SER A 542 -20.10 -11.14 -3.62
C SER A 542 -20.46 -12.62 -3.75
N GLY A 543 -19.47 -13.48 -3.58
CA GLY A 543 -19.69 -14.92 -3.69
C GLY A 543 -18.42 -15.72 -3.88
N ARG A 544 -18.47 -17.03 -3.63
CA ARG A 544 -17.31 -17.91 -3.74
C ARG A 544 -16.82 -17.93 -5.19
N ILE A 545 -15.60 -17.44 -5.39
CA ILE A 545 -14.88 -17.49 -6.65
C ILE A 545 -14.01 -18.74 -6.65
N VAL A 546 -14.10 -19.52 -7.73
CA VAL A 546 -13.27 -20.72 -7.96
C VAL A 546 -12.67 -20.62 -9.36
N ILE A 547 -11.34 -20.72 -9.42
CA ILE A 547 -10.54 -20.68 -10.64
C ILE A 547 -9.85 -22.03 -10.74
N SER A 548 -10.13 -22.81 -11.78
CA SER A 548 -9.60 -24.18 -11.90
C SER A 548 -9.17 -24.53 -13.32
N GLU A 549 -8.09 -25.30 -13.44
CA GLU A 549 -7.81 -26.10 -14.64
C GLU A 549 -8.78 -27.30 -14.62
N ASN A 550 -9.45 -27.61 -15.73
CA ASN A 550 -10.43 -28.71 -15.75
C ASN A 550 -9.78 -29.99 -15.23
N LYS A 551 -10.35 -30.63 -14.20
CA LYS A 551 -10.08 -32.04 -13.95
C LYS A 551 -10.50 -32.78 -15.22
N LYS A 552 -9.56 -33.41 -15.93
CA LYS A 552 -9.93 -34.56 -16.77
C LYS A 552 -10.62 -35.51 -15.80
N GLU A 553 -11.94 -35.65 -15.91
CA GLU A 553 -12.60 -36.78 -15.27
C GLU A 553 -11.81 -38.02 -15.71
N PRO A 554 -11.38 -38.89 -14.78
CA PRO A 554 -10.78 -40.14 -15.18
C PRO A 554 -11.80 -40.84 -16.06
N LEU A 555 -11.43 -41.10 -17.31
CA LEU A 555 -12.17 -42.01 -18.17
C LEU A 555 -12.37 -43.29 -17.37
N ASN A 556 -13.60 -43.52 -16.90
CA ASN A 556 -14.00 -44.80 -16.32
C ASN A 556 -13.63 -45.86 -17.37
N LYS A 557 -12.61 -46.66 -17.04
CA LYS A 557 -12.24 -47.85 -17.79
C LYS A 557 -13.13 -49.00 -17.37
#